data_AF-A0A943AQP9-F1
#
_entry.id   AF-A0A943AQP9-F1
#
_cell.length_a   1.000
_cell.length_b   1.000
_cell.length_c   1.000
_cell.angle_alpha   90.00
_cell.angle_beta   90.00
_cell.angle_gamma   90.00
#
_symmetry.space_group_name_H-M   'P 1'
#
loop_
_entity.id
_entity.type
_entity.pdbx_description
1 polymer ?
#
loop_
_entity_poly.entity_id
_entity_poly.type
_entity_poly.pdbx_seq_one_letter_code
_entity_poly.pdbx_strand_id
1 'polypeptide(L)'
;MTEEQKKIKKYVNAIERHLHMPLKQKVRINTDLATEIHLRMEAGATADEVIQEMGSPKEVAERFNEEMGSRQEGKNFFRILFLCFSIFVAILFLVFAVEGFWENQRIEREMAEASVSIIGGADGPTSVFIAGKISAPGKAMTILGIAVGFLAACFLASGKGYKRSMIFSAAGLIISILPVVQFIIQFRGLAVKISGDFILILAVGVLLNTGVFIASWKKRNK
;
A
#
# COMPACT_ATOMS: atom_id res chain seq x y z
N MET A 1 28.06 19.54 -33.71
CA MET A 1 28.49 19.10 -32.37
C MET A 1 29.63 18.12 -32.56
N THR A 2 30.81 18.42 -32.03
CA THR A 2 32.02 17.59 -32.19
C THR A 2 31.92 16.29 -31.38
N GLU A 3 32.72 15.28 -31.69
CA GLU A 3 32.75 14.01 -30.94
C GLU A 3 33.10 14.23 -29.46
N GLU A 4 34.01 15.15 -29.18
CA GLU A 4 34.39 15.53 -27.81
C GLU A 4 33.21 16.15 -27.03
N GLN A 5 32.47 17.07 -27.67
CA GLN A 5 31.27 17.66 -27.07
C GLN A 5 30.20 16.59 -26.76
N LYS A 6 30.07 15.55 -27.59
CA LYS A 6 29.16 14.43 -27.30
C LYS A 6 29.62 13.61 -26.10
N LYS A 7 30.92 13.34 -25.96
CA LYS A 7 31.50 12.63 -24.80
C LYS A 7 31.22 13.40 -23.50
N ILE A 8 31.49 14.71 -23.50
CA ILE A 8 31.23 15.58 -22.35
C ILE A 8 29.74 15.61 -22.00
N LYS A 9 28.86 15.81 -22.99
CA LYS A 9 27.41 15.80 -22.75
C LYS A 9 26.94 14.48 -22.15
N LYS A 10 27.47 13.34 -22.62
CA LYS A 10 27.16 12.01 -22.07
C LYS A 10 27.65 11.89 -20.62
N TYR A 11 28.85 12.40 -20.32
CA TYR A 11 29.43 12.41 -18.99
C TYR A 11 28.61 13.26 -18.00
N VAL A 12 28.28 14.50 -18.36
CA VAL A 12 27.49 15.41 -17.52
C VAL A 12 26.07 14.88 -17.30
N ASN A 13 25.42 14.32 -18.34
CA ASN A 13 24.14 13.64 -18.18
C ASN A 13 24.23 12.42 -17.25
N ALA A 14 25.36 11.73 -17.20
CA ALA A 14 25.56 10.63 -16.27
C ALA A 14 25.71 11.14 -14.82
N ILE A 15 26.37 12.28 -14.59
CA ILE A 15 26.41 12.94 -13.28
C ILE A 15 25.00 13.32 -12.83
N GLU A 16 24.22 13.97 -13.70
CA GLU A 16 22.87 14.46 -13.37
C GLU A 16 21.92 13.36 -12.85
N ARG A 17 22.06 12.15 -13.40
CA ARG A 17 21.29 10.96 -12.98
C ARG A 17 21.57 10.55 -11.54
N HIS A 18 22.76 10.83 -11.03
CA HIS A 18 23.21 10.48 -9.68
C HIS A 18 23.04 11.63 -8.67
N LEU A 19 22.63 12.84 -9.10
CA LEU A 19 22.32 13.95 -8.20
C LEU A 19 20.96 13.76 -7.51
N HIS A 20 20.87 14.02 -6.20
CA HIS A 20 19.66 13.82 -5.37
C HIS A 20 18.96 15.11 -4.96
N MET A 21 18.91 16.07 -5.87
CA MET A 21 18.41 17.42 -5.59
C MET A 21 17.32 17.85 -6.58
N PRO A 22 16.54 18.91 -6.26
CA PRO A 22 15.53 19.46 -7.16
C PRO A 22 16.09 19.87 -8.51
N LEU A 23 15.26 19.79 -9.57
CA LEU A 23 15.66 20.11 -10.95
C LEU A 23 16.37 21.47 -11.08
N LYS A 24 15.91 22.50 -10.36
CA LYS A 24 16.54 23.83 -10.38
C LYS A 24 18.01 23.80 -9.93
N GLN A 25 18.34 23.01 -8.90
CA GLN A 25 19.72 22.87 -8.43
C GLN A 25 20.54 22.00 -9.39
N LYS A 26 19.96 20.91 -9.93
CA LYS A 26 20.62 20.08 -10.95
C LYS A 26 21.02 20.88 -12.18
N VAL A 27 20.12 21.72 -12.68
CA VAL A 27 20.39 22.59 -13.85
C VAL A 27 21.56 23.52 -13.54
N ARG A 28 21.60 24.13 -12.35
CA ARG A 28 22.71 24.98 -11.94
C ARG A 28 24.04 24.22 -11.91
N ILE A 29 24.09 23.05 -11.27
CA ILE A 29 25.30 22.21 -11.24
C ILE A 29 25.72 21.79 -12.65
N ASN A 30 24.76 21.41 -13.50
CA ASN A 30 25.04 21.02 -14.88
C ASN A 30 25.61 22.21 -15.68
N THR A 31 25.06 23.42 -15.51
CA THR A 31 25.61 24.64 -16.11
C THR A 31 27.02 24.92 -15.61
N ASP A 32 27.26 24.87 -14.29
CA ASP A 32 28.57 25.13 -13.70
C ASP A 32 29.62 24.11 -14.20
N LEU A 33 29.27 22.82 -14.23
CA LEU A 33 30.12 21.76 -14.80
C LEU A 33 30.39 21.96 -16.30
N ALA A 34 29.37 22.32 -17.08
CA ALA A 34 29.54 22.56 -18.50
C ALA A 34 30.49 23.74 -18.77
N THR A 35 30.38 24.81 -17.98
CA THR A 35 31.28 25.97 -18.06
C THR A 35 32.71 25.59 -17.69
N GLU A 36 32.92 24.86 -16.58
CA GLU A 36 34.25 24.44 -16.16
C GLU A 36 34.94 23.56 -17.22
N ILE A 37 34.21 22.57 -17.76
CA ILE A 37 34.73 21.67 -18.79
C ILE A 37 35.07 22.45 -20.06
N HIS A 38 34.22 23.40 -20.46
CA HIS A 38 34.45 24.22 -21.64
C HIS A 38 35.74 25.04 -21.51
N LEU A 39 35.99 25.65 -20.35
CA LEU A 39 37.21 26.41 -20.09
C LEU A 39 38.48 25.55 -20.17
N ARG A 40 38.42 24.31 -19.64
CA ARG A 40 39.55 23.37 -19.75
C ARG A 40 39.81 22.94 -21.19
N MET A 41 38.76 22.75 -21.98
CA MET A 41 38.89 22.44 -23.40
C MET A 41 39.45 23.61 -24.22
N GLU A 42 39.07 24.86 -23.89
CA GLU A 42 39.68 26.06 -24.50
C GLU A 42 41.17 26.19 -24.16
N ALA A 43 41.57 25.73 -22.97
CA ALA A 43 42.98 25.65 -22.57
C ALA A 43 43.76 24.52 -23.27
N GLY A 44 43.12 23.74 -24.15
CA GLY A 44 43.73 22.69 -24.95
C GLY A 44 43.61 21.28 -24.38
N ALA A 45 42.87 21.07 -23.29
CA ALA A 45 42.65 19.74 -22.74
C ALA A 45 41.63 18.94 -23.59
N THR A 46 41.89 17.66 -23.77
CA THR A 46 40.98 16.76 -24.48
C THR A 46 39.82 16.34 -23.57
N ALA A 47 38.70 15.92 -24.16
CA ALA A 47 37.54 15.45 -23.38
C ALA A 47 37.86 14.27 -22.46
N ASP A 48 38.77 13.37 -22.87
CA ASP A 48 39.14 12.19 -22.08
C ASP A 48 40.01 12.57 -20.87
N GLU A 49 40.94 13.53 -21.03
CA GLU A 49 41.75 14.07 -19.92
C GLU A 49 40.88 14.76 -18.86
N VAL A 50 39.94 15.59 -19.31
CA VAL A 50 39.02 16.31 -18.42
C VAL A 50 38.11 15.35 -17.64
N ILE A 51 37.61 14.29 -18.29
CA ILE A 51 36.82 13.24 -17.63
C ILE A 51 37.68 12.47 -16.63
N GLN A 52 38.91 12.11 -17.00
CA GLN A 52 39.83 11.38 -16.11
C GLN A 52 40.18 12.19 -14.86
N GLU A 53 40.39 13.49 -15.01
CA GLU A 53 40.74 14.38 -13.89
C GLU A 53 39.56 14.63 -12.94
N MET A 54 38.34 14.80 -13.47
CA MET A 54 37.14 14.94 -12.64
C MET A 54 36.76 13.64 -11.92
N GLY A 55 37.13 12.49 -12.48
CA GLY A 55 36.81 11.17 -11.93
C GLY A 55 35.54 10.56 -12.51
N SER A 56 34.99 9.54 -11.85
CA SER A 56 33.79 8.88 -12.36
C SER A 56 32.54 9.76 -12.14
N PRO A 57 31.51 9.66 -13.02
CA PRO A 57 30.29 10.44 -12.85
C PRO A 57 29.60 10.24 -11.49
N LYS A 58 29.78 9.05 -10.90
CA LYS A 58 29.21 8.69 -9.60
C LYS A 58 29.94 9.41 -8.47
N GLU A 59 31.27 9.42 -8.47
CA GLU A 59 32.08 10.10 -7.44
C GLU A 59 31.84 11.61 -7.46
N VAL A 60 31.77 12.22 -8.65
CA VAL A 60 31.47 13.65 -8.78
C VAL A 60 30.08 13.97 -8.22
N ALA A 61 29.07 13.19 -8.58
CA ALA A 61 27.72 13.39 -8.05
C ALA A 61 27.64 13.15 -6.54
N GLU A 62 28.40 12.21 -5.99
CA GLU A 62 28.44 11.90 -4.56
C GLU A 62 29.01 13.08 -3.76
N ARG A 63 30.09 13.72 -4.22
CA ARG A 63 30.63 14.95 -3.63
C ARG A 63 29.57 16.06 -3.56
N PHE A 64 28.88 16.33 -4.66
CA PHE A 64 27.80 17.33 -4.68
C PHE A 64 26.64 16.95 -3.75
N ASN A 65 26.31 15.65 -3.66
CA ASN A 65 25.25 15.18 -2.77
C ASN A 65 25.64 15.34 -1.29
N GLU A 66 26.91 15.11 -0.95
CA GLU A 66 27.44 15.29 0.41
C GLU A 66 27.49 16.75 0.81
N GLU A 67 28.05 17.62 -0.05
CA GLU A 67 28.13 19.07 0.19
C GLU A 67 26.74 19.70 0.38
N MET A 68 25.75 19.24 -0.39
CA MET A 68 24.37 19.75 -0.31
C MET A 68 23.51 19.05 0.74
N GLY A 69 24.06 18.06 1.46
CA GLY A 69 23.32 17.25 2.44
C GLY A 69 22.19 16.42 1.84
N SER A 70 22.15 16.22 0.52
CA SER A 70 21.11 15.45 -0.16
C SER A 70 21.42 13.95 -0.10
N ARG A 71 21.28 13.38 1.09
CA ARG A 71 21.36 11.93 1.27
C ARG A 71 20.17 11.29 0.56
N GLN A 72 20.44 10.28 -0.25
CA GLN A 72 19.41 9.50 -0.92
C GLN A 72 18.47 8.92 0.17
N GLU A 73 17.23 9.39 0.26
CA GLU A 73 16.21 8.73 1.08
C GLU A 73 15.96 7.36 0.43
N GLY A 74 16.64 6.33 0.93
CA GLY A 74 16.47 4.96 0.45
C GLY A 74 14.99 4.60 0.44
N LYS A 75 14.56 3.79 -0.55
CA LYS A 75 13.17 3.33 -0.64
C LYS A 75 12.75 2.80 0.73
N ASN A 76 11.76 3.43 1.37
CA ASN A 76 11.31 3.04 2.71
C ASN A 76 10.86 1.57 2.68
N PHE A 77 11.69 0.67 3.22
CA PHE A 77 11.46 -0.78 3.22
C PHE A 77 10.04 -1.12 3.70
N PHE A 78 9.59 -0.46 4.76
CA PHE A 78 8.24 -0.61 5.31
C PHE A 78 7.13 -0.26 4.32
N ARG A 79 7.34 0.72 3.43
CA ARG A 79 6.36 1.06 2.39
C ARG A 79 6.17 -0.10 1.41
N ILE A 80 7.26 -0.72 0.98
CA ILE A 80 7.22 -1.87 0.07
C ILE A 80 6.58 -3.06 0.78
N LEU A 81 7.00 -3.31 2.02
CA LEU A 81 6.46 -4.39 2.85
C LEU A 81 4.94 -4.29 3.02
N PHE A 82 4.41 -3.12 3.40
CA PHE A 82 2.97 -2.92 3.55
C PHE A 82 2.21 -3.00 2.23
N LEU A 83 2.82 -2.59 1.12
CA LEU A 83 2.23 -2.77 -0.20
C LEU A 83 2.11 -4.26 -0.56
N CYS A 84 3.16 -5.06 -0.31
CA CYS A 84 3.11 -6.51 -0.52
C CYS A 84 2.03 -7.18 0.34
N PHE A 85 1.92 -6.81 1.62
CA PHE A 85 0.85 -7.31 2.49
C PHE A 85 -0.54 -6.90 1.99
N SER A 86 -0.72 -5.66 1.55
CA SER A 86 -2.01 -5.19 1.01
C SER A 86 -2.42 -6.00 -0.22
N ILE A 87 -1.50 -6.27 -1.15
CA ILE A 87 -1.75 -7.10 -2.33
C ILE A 87 -2.08 -8.54 -1.93
N PHE A 88 -1.29 -9.13 -1.03
CA PHE A 88 -1.52 -10.49 -0.56
C PHE A 88 -2.91 -10.66 0.08
N VAL A 89 -3.29 -9.72 0.96
CA VAL A 89 -4.61 -9.74 1.61
C VAL A 89 -5.73 -9.46 0.61
N ALA A 90 -5.52 -8.61 -0.41
CA ALA A 90 -6.49 -8.39 -1.47
C ALA A 90 -6.74 -9.66 -2.33
N ILE A 91 -5.71 -10.47 -2.55
CA ILE A 91 -5.87 -11.77 -3.21
C ILE A 91 -6.69 -12.72 -2.34
N LEU A 92 -6.43 -12.78 -1.02
CA LEU A 92 -7.25 -13.55 -0.10
C LEU A 92 -8.71 -13.07 -0.12
N PHE A 93 -8.95 -11.77 -0.15
CA PHE A 93 -10.30 -11.22 -0.31
C PHE A 93 -11.00 -11.78 -1.55
N LEU A 94 -10.32 -11.81 -2.71
CA LEU A 94 -10.91 -12.35 -3.94
C LEU A 94 -11.28 -13.83 -3.79
N VAL A 95 -10.43 -14.64 -3.15
CA VAL A 95 -10.73 -16.07 -2.90
C VAL A 95 -12.01 -16.22 -2.08
N PHE A 96 -12.10 -15.54 -0.93
CA PHE A 96 -13.29 -15.63 -0.06
C PHE A 96 -14.54 -14.99 -0.68
N ALA A 97 -14.38 -13.95 -1.50
CA ALA A 97 -15.49 -13.33 -2.22
C ALA A 97 -16.07 -14.28 -3.29
N VAL A 98 -15.20 -14.97 -4.02
CA VAL A 98 -15.60 -15.98 -5.00
C VAL A 98 -16.29 -17.14 -4.30
N GLU A 99 -15.70 -17.70 -3.24
CA GLU A 99 -16.32 -18.75 -2.42
C GLU A 99 -17.71 -18.35 -1.93
N GLY A 100 -17.85 -17.13 -1.38
CA GLY A 100 -19.14 -16.64 -0.92
C GLY A 100 -20.17 -16.43 -2.02
N PHE A 101 -19.74 -16.07 -3.22
CA PHE A 101 -20.63 -15.96 -4.38
C PHE A 101 -21.17 -17.33 -4.80
N TRP A 102 -20.31 -18.35 -4.87
CA TRP A 102 -20.72 -19.72 -5.18
C TRP A 102 -21.64 -20.32 -4.11
N GLU A 103 -21.31 -20.10 -2.83
CA GLU A 103 -22.11 -20.58 -1.69
C GLU A 103 -23.52 -19.96 -1.71
N ASN A 104 -23.63 -18.65 -1.94
CA ASN A 104 -24.92 -17.99 -2.05
C ASN A 104 -25.77 -18.53 -3.21
N GLN A 105 -25.18 -18.72 -4.40
CA GLN A 105 -25.91 -19.31 -5.52
C GLN A 105 -26.38 -20.73 -5.24
N ARG A 106 -25.58 -21.54 -4.52
CA ARG A 106 -25.95 -22.89 -4.14
C ARG A 106 -27.13 -22.88 -3.17
N ILE A 107 -27.09 -22.04 -2.15
CA ILE A 107 -28.17 -21.93 -1.15
C ILE A 107 -29.46 -21.47 -1.83
N GLU A 108 -29.41 -20.47 -2.72
CA GLU A 108 -30.60 -20.01 -3.45
C GLU A 108 -31.24 -21.14 -4.28
N ARG A 109 -30.43 -21.98 -4.94
CA ARG A 109 -30.92 -23.15 -5.69
C ARG A 109 -31.52 -24.20 -4.76
N GLU A 110 -30.82 -24.56 -3.69
CA GLU A 110 -31.31 -25.53 -2.71
C GLU A 110 -32.62 -25.05 -2.05
N MET A 111 -32.75 -23.75 -1.77
CA MET A 111 -33.98 -23.16 -1.22
C MET A 111 -35.13 -23.14 -2.26
N ALA A 112 -34.83 -22.87 -3.53
CA ALA A 112 -35.81 -22.95 -4.60
C ALA A 112 -36.33 -24.38 -4.80
N GLU A 113 -35.45 -25.38 -4.73
CA GLU A 113 -35.80 -26.80 -4.84
C GLU A 113 -36.48 -27.33 -3.57
N ALA A 114 -36.10 -26.85 -2.39
CA ALA A 114 -36.69 -27.23 -1.09
C ALA A 114 -38.01 -26.55 -0.76
N SER A 115 -38.48 -25.60 -1.60
CA SER A 115 -39.77 -24.91 -1.43
C SER A 115 -40.99 -25.84 -1.46
N VAL A 116 -40.79 -27.14 -1.74
CA VAL A 116 -41.79 -28.21 -1.57
C VAL A 116 -41.28 -29.27 -0.59
N SER A 117 -41.19 -28.94 0.69
CA SER A 117 -41.06 -29.92 1.77
C SER A 117 -42.10 -29.65 2.85
N ILE A 118 -43.12 -30.52 2.87
CA ILE A 118 -44.12 -30.62 3.94
C ILE A 118 -43.36 -31.07 5.19
N ILE A 119 -43.28 -30.22 6.21
CA ILE A 119 -42.79 -30.60 7.55
C ILE A 119 -43.80 -31.60 8.11
N GLY A 120 -43.57 -32.89 7.84
CA GLY A 120 -44.49 -33.96 8.15
C GLY A 120 -44.75 -34.09 9.66
N GLY A 121 -46.01 -33.94 10.05
CA GLY A 121 -46.67 -34.71 11.12
C GLY A 121 -46.05 -34.69 12.52
N ALA A 122 -45.33 -33.64 12.93
CA ALA A 122 -44.90 -33.49 14.32
C ALA A 122 -45.98 -32.74 15.11
N ASP A 123 -46.79 -33.47 15.89
CA ASP A 123 -47.82 -32.91 16.77
C ASP A 123 -47.22 -32.55 18.15
N GLY A 124 -46.41 -31.48 18.18
CA GLY A 124 -45.81 -30.92 19.38
C GLY A 124 -44.96 -29.68 19.07
N PRO A 125 -44.73 -28.76 20.04
CA PRO A 125 -43.96 -27.54 19.81
C PRO A 125 -42.49 -27.88 19.55
N THR A 126 -42.11 -27.98 18.28
CA THR A 126 -40.73 -28.18 17.85
C THR A 126 -40.00 -26.84 17.89
N SER A 127 -39.07 -26.67 18.84
CA SER A 127 -38.19 -25.51 18.86
C SER A 127 -37.14 -25.61 17.76
N VAL A 128 -37.23 -24.76 16.74
CA VAL A 128 -36.22 -24.65 15.68
C VAL A 128 -35.12 -23.69 16.14
N PHE A 129 -33.92 -24.20 16.38
CA PHE A 129 -32.75 -23.38 16.68
C PHE A 129 -32.04 -23.00 15.37
N ILE A 130 -32.08 -21.72 15.01
CA ILE A 130 -31.31 -21.19 13.89
C ILE A 130 -29.92 -20.82 14.39
N ALA A 131 -28.92 -21.63 14.06
CA ALA A 131 -27.52 -21.32 14.32
C ALA A 131 -27.00 -20.30 13.28
N GLY A 132 -26.87 -19.04 13.68
CA GLY A 132 -26.28 -18.00 12.84
C GLY A 132 -24.76 -18.12 12.75
N LYS A 133 -24.21 -18.15 11.53
CA LYS A 133 -22.77 -18.04 11.25
C LYS A 133 -22.52 -16.81 10.39
N ILE A 134 -21.40 -16.11 10.62
CA ILE A 134 -20.97 -15.05 9.71
C ILE A 134 -20.63 -15.68 8.36
N SER A 135 -21.32 -15.22 7.34
CA SER A 135 -21.23 -15.73 5.97
C SER A 135 -19.85 -15.46 5.36
N ALA A 136 -19.47 -16.27 4.36
CA ALA A 136 -18.26 -16.06 3.56
C ALA A 136 -18.11 -14.61 3.03
N PRO A 137 -19.16 -13.94 2.50
CA PRO A 137 -19.05 -12.54 2.11
C PRO A 137 -18.78 -11.59 3.28
N GLY A 138 -19.30 -11.87 4.49
CA GLY A 138 -18.97 -11.12 5.70
C GLY A 138 -17.50 -11.25 6.11
N LYS A 139 -16.92 -12.46 5.97
CA LYS A 139 -15.48 -12.68 6.14
C LYS A 139 -14.67 -11.91 5.08
N ALA A 140 -15.07 -11.99 3.82
CA ALA A 140 -14.43 -11.28 2.71
C ALA A 140 -14.40 -9.76 2.96
N MET A 141 -15.53 -9.15 3.38
CA MET A 141 -15.56 -7.73 3.74
C MET A 141 -14.54 -7.38 4.82
N THR A 142 -14.42 -8.21 5.86
CA THR A 142 -13.44 -7.95 6.93
C THR A 142 -12.00 -8.01 6.41
N ILE A 143 -11.70 -8.98 5.53
CA ILE A 143 -10.40 -9.12 4.87
C ILE A 143 -10.10 -7.91 3.96
N LEU A 144 -11.10 -7.40 3.25
CA LEU A 144 -10.96 -6.16 2.47
C LEU A 144 -10.60 -4.97 3.38
N GLY A 145 -11.22 -4.86 4.55
CA GLY A 145 -10.88 -3.85 5.55
C GLY A 145 -9.42 -3.93 6.03
N ILE A 146 -8.87 -5.14 6.15
CA ILE A 146 -7.44 -5.36 6.45
C ILE A 146 -6.55 -4.91 5.28
N ALA A 147 -6.90 -5.25 4.04
CA ALA A 147 -6.14 -4.85 2.85
C ALA A 147 -6.06 -3.32 2.72
N VAL A 148 -7.17 -2.63 3.00
CA VAL A 148 -7.26 -1.17 3.06
C VAL A 148 -6.40 -0.61 4.21
N GLY A 149 -6.37 -1.28 5.36
CA GLY A 149 -5.51 -0.90 6.48
C GLY A 149 -4.02 -0.98 6.15
N PHE A 150 -3.58 -2.01 5.43
CA PHE A 150 -2.19 -2.10 4.95
C PHE A 150 -1.87 -1.04 3.89
N LEU A 151 -2.82 -0.72 3.02
CA LEU A 151 -2.67 0.38 2.06
C LEU A 151 -2.53 1.73 2.79
N ALA A 152 -3.30 1.94 3.87
CA ALA A 152 -3.17 3.10 4.73
C ALA A 152 -1.78 3.17 5.39
N ALA A 153 -1.25 2.05 5.88
CA ALA A 153 0.10 1.96 6.45
C ALA A 153 1.18 2.30 5.41
N CYS A 154 1.00 1.88 4.15
CA CYS A 154 1.88 2.24 3.03
C CYS A 154 1.94 3.76 2.80
N PHE A 155 0.79 4.45 2.83
CA PHE A 155 0.74 5.91 2.73
C PHE A 155 1.41 6.61 3.92
N LEU A 156 1.26 6.07 5.13
CA LEU A 156 1.92 6.61 6.32
C LEU A 156 3.44 6.47 6.25
N ALA A 157 3.91 5.29 5.84
CA ALA A 157 5.33 4.98 5.64
C ALA A 157 5.97 5.83 4.54
N SER A 158 5.19 6.43 3.63
CA SER A 158 5.68 7.31 2.56
C SER A 158 6.10 8.71 3.04
N GLY A 159 6.02 9.02 4.33
CA GLY A 159 6.48 10.31 4.85
C GLY A 159 5.46 11.45 4.69
N LYS A 160 4.91 11.63 3.49
CA LYS A 160 4.05 12.77 3.09
C LYS A 160 2.57 12.43 2.95
N GLY A 161 2.19 11.16 3.14
CA GLY A 161 0.84 10.63 2.85
C GLY A 161 -0.14 10.56 4.03
N TYR A 162 0.12 11.23 5.16
CA TYR A 162 -0.65 11.02 6.41
C TYR A 162 -2.15 11.34 6.28
N LYS A 163 -2.55 12.35 5.49
CA LYS A 163 -3.97 12.68 5.26
C LYS A 163 -4.71 11.53 4.57
N ARG A 164 -4.10 10.96 3.53
CA ARG A 164 -4.65 9.78 2.82
C ARG A 164 -4.69 8.57 3.75
N SER A 165 -3.60 8.33 4.49
CA SER A 165 -3.54 7.23 5.45
C SER A 165 -4.67 7.29 6.49
N MET A 166 -4.98 8.48 7.01
CA MET A 166 -6.07 8.67 7.96
C MET A 166 -7.45 8.34 7.34
N ILE A 167 -7.71 8.76 6.09
CA ILE A 167 -8.96 8.43 5.37
C ILE A 167 -9.06 6.93 5.11
N PHE A 168 -8.01 6.32 4.57
CA PHE A 168 -8.02 4.89 4.25
C PHE A 168 -8.14 4.03 5.53
N SER A 169 -7.46 4.37 6.62
CA SER A 169 -7.59 3.62 7.88
C SER A 169 -8.99 3.76 8.50
N ALA A 170 -9.62 4.94 8.43
CA ALA A 170 -11.01 5.10 8.84
C ALA A 170 -11.96 4.24 7.99
N ALA A 171 -11.79 4.26 6.66
CA ALA A 171 -12.58 3.43 5.75
C ALA A 171 -12.36 1.92 6.02
N GLY A 172 -11.11 1.49 6.21
CA GLY A 172 -10.77 0.10 6.53
C GLY A 172 -11.38 -0.38 7.84
N LEU A 173 -11.45 0.49 8.86
CA LEU A 173 -12.11 0.19 10.13
C LEU A 173 -13.63 0.02 9.95
N ILE A 174 -14.28 0.92 9.22
CA ILE A 174 -15.72 0.83 8.93
C ILE A 174 -16.03 -0.48 8.18
N ILE A 175 -15.26 -0.79 7.14
CA ILE A 175 -15.41 -2.02 6.35
C ILE A 175 -15.21 -3.27 7.22
N SER A 176 -14.25 -3.25 8.15
CA SER A 176 -13.96 -4.39 9.03
C SER A 176 -15.07 -4.69 10.03
N ILE A 177 -15.76 -3.66 10.53
CA ILE A 177 -16.77 -3.80 11.59
C ILE A 177 -18.18 -4.01 11.00
N LEU A 178 -18.42 -3.58 9.76
CA LEU A 178 -19.73 -3.65 9.11
C LEU A 178 -20.38 -5.05 9.17
N PRO A 179 -19.68 -6.17 8.92
CA PRO A 179 -20.27 -7.50 8.98
C PRO A 179 -20.75 -7.87 10.38
N VAL A 180 -20.05 -7.42 11.42
CA VAL A 180 -20.43 -7.65 12.82
C VAL A 180 -21.68 -6.87 13.17
N VAL A 181 -21.75 -5.61 12.73
CA VAL A 181 -22.93 -4.77 12.96
C VAL A 181 -24.15 -5.38 12.27
N GLN A 182 -24.01 -5.81 11.01
CA GLN A 182 -25.08 -6.50 10.28
C GLN A 182 -25.51 -7.78 10.99
N PHE A 183 -24.55 -8.60 11.43
CA PHE A 183 -24.82 -9.85 12.15
C PHE A 183 -25.55 -9.61 13.48
N ILE A 184 -25.13 -8.62 14.27
CA ILE A 184 -25.79 -8.26 15.54
C ILE A 184 -27.21 -7.76 15.29
N ILE A 185 -27.43 -6.96 14.23
CA ILE A 185 -28.77 -6.48 13.86
C ILE A 185 -29.68 -7.65 13.46
N GLN A 186 -29.17 -8.59 12.66
CA GLN A 186 -29.93 -9.73 12.15
C GLN A 186 -30.38 -10.70 13.26
N PHE A 187 -29.54 -10.91 14.29
CA PHE A 187 -29.79 -11.89 15.35
C PHE A 187 -30.10 -11.25 16.71
N ARG A 188 -30.69 -10.05 16.73
CA ARG A 188 -31.09 -9.38 17.98
C ARG A 188 -31.97 -10.31 18.84
N GLY A 189 -31.61 -10.47 20.11
CA GLY A 189 -32.37 -11.25 21.10
C GLY A 189 -32.07 -12.75 21.11
N LEU A 190 -31.17 -13.24 20.26
CA LEU A 190 -30.71 -14.64 20.24
C LEU A 190 -29.28 -14.76 20.78
N ALA A 191 -29.01 -15.82 21.54
CA ALA A 191 -27.65 -16.16 21.94
C ALA A 191 -26.91 -16.75 20.74
N VAL A 192 -26.06 -15.94 20.08
CA VAL A 192 -25.34 -16.36 18.88
C VAL A 192 -23.84 -16.44 19.15
N LYS A 193 -23.24 -17.57 18.76
CA LYS A 193 -21.81 -17.82 18.91
C LYS A 193 -21.08 -17.38 17.64
N ILE A 194 -20.23 -16.37 17.77
CA ILE A 194 -19.32 -15.96 16.68
C ILE A 194 -18.14 -16.94 16.64
N SER A 195 -17.77 -17.36 15.43
CA SER A 195 -16.65 -18.26 15.22
C SER A 195 -15.31 -17.60 15.60
N GLY A 196 -14.43 -18.34 16.28
CA GLY A 196 -13.17 -17.79 16.81
C GLY A 196 -12.19 -17.32 15.72
N ASP A 197 -12.19 -17.97 14.56
CA ASP A 197 -11.42 -17.56 13.39
C ASP A 197 -11.82 -16.15 12.91
N PHE A 198 -13.12 -15.87 12.88
CA PHE A 198 -13.63 -14.56 12.51
C PHE A 198 -13.25 -13.49 13.53
N ILE A 199 -13.34 -13.79 14.83
CA ILE A 199 -12.94 -12.86 15.89
C ILE A 199 -11.47 -12.46 15.71
N LEU A 200 -10.61 -13.41 15.36
CA LEU A 200 -9.20 -13.15 15.11
C LEU A 200 -8.99 -12.24 13.88
N ILE A 201 -9.67 -12.51 12.77
CA ILE A 201 -9.62 -11.67 11.57
C ILE A 201 -10.11 -10.25 11.88
N LEU A 202 -11.24 -10.13 12.58
CA LEU A 202 -11.79 -8.84 13.01
C LEU A 202 -10.81 -8.08 13.90
N ALA A 203 -10.22 -8.75 14.90
CA ALA A 203 -9.26 -8.14 15.81
C ALA A 203 -8.04 -7.58 15.05
N VAL A 204 -7.50 -8.33 14.08
CA VAL A 204 -6.41 -7.85 13.22
C VAL A 204 -6.84 -6.60 12.44
N GLY A 205 -8.02 -6.62 11.83
CA GLY A 205 -8.54 -5.47 11.07
C GLY A 205 -8.73 -4.21 11.93
N VAL A 206 -9.31 -4.36 13.12
CA VAL A 206 -9.51 -3.24 14.06
C VAL A 206 -8.18 -2.70 14.54
N LEU A 207 -7.30 -3.56 15.07
CA LEU A 207 -6.00 -3.13 15.63
C LEU A 207 -5.12 -2.44 14.59
N LEU A 208 -5.03 -2.99 13.37
CA LEU A 208 -4.26 -2.40 12.28
C LEU A 208 -4.79 -1.00 11.94
N ASN A 209 -6.10 -0.87 11.70
CA ASN A 209 -6.68 0.40 11.26
C ASN A 209 -6.65 1.45 12.37
N THR A 210 -6.97 1.10 13.62
CA THR A 210 -6.88 2.03 14.75
C THR A 210 -5.43 2.48 14.99
N GLY A 211 -4.47 1.56 14.95
CA GLY A 211 -3.04 1.89 15.10
C GLY A 211 -2.53 2.84 14.02
N VAL A 212 -2.86 2.57 12.75
CA VAL A 212 -2.47 3.42 11.61
C VAL A 212 -3.14 4.80 11.69
N PHE A 213 -4.40 4.85 12.11
CA PHE A 213 -5.14 6.10 12.29
C PHE A 213 -4.50 6.99 13.37
N ILE A 214 -4.21 6.42 14.55
CA ILE A 214 -3.56 7.14 15.66
C ILE A 214 -2.17 7.64 15.25
N ALA A 215 -1.38 6.79 14.58
CA ALA A 215 -0.05 7.18 14.11
C ALA A 215 -0.12 8.31 13.06
N SER A 216 -1.11 8.26 12.16
CA SER A 216 -1.38 9.32 11.18
C SER A 216 -1.83 10.62 11.83
N TRP A 217 -2.69 10.54 12.85
CA TRP A 217 -3.15 11.69 13.64
C TRP A 217 -1.99 12.36 14.36
N LYS A 218 -1.12 11.58 15.03
CA LYS A 218 0.07 12.11 15.70
C LYS A 218 0.99 12.84 14.74
N LYS A 219 1.11 12.37 13.49
CA LYS A 219 1.91 13.01 12.45
C LYS A 219 1.30 14.29 11.88
N ARG A 220 -0.04 14.41 11.90
CA ARG A 220 -0.75 15.65 11.51
C ARG A 220 -0.52 16.80 12.49
N ASN A 221 -0.36 16.47 13.78
CA ASN A 221 -0.25 17.44 14.86
C ASN A 221 1.20 17.71 15.32
N LYS A 222 2.20 17.19 14.58
CA LYS A 222 3.60 17.56 14.71
C LYS A 222 3.94 18.60 13.66
#